data_AF-A0A7S2Y3U4-F1
#
_entry.id   AF-A0A7S2Y3U4-F1
#
_cell.length_a   1.000
_cell.length_b   1.000
_cell.length_c   1.000
_cell.angle_alpha   90.00
_cell.angle_beta   90.00
_cell.angle_gamma   90.00
#
_symmetry.space_group_name_H-M   'P 1'
#
loop_
_entity.id
_entity.type
_entity.pdbx_description
1 polymer ?
#
loop_
_entity_poly.entity_id
_entity_poly.type
_entity_poly.pdbx_seq_one_letter_code
_entity_poly.pdbx_strand_id
1 'polypeptide(L)'
;SFWRICDYKTAKAPRLQYSVETNQDIQQDAFFQLVLYALLIRESGALPPHDVRFLRLFYLTSTADEPPYAEWWDYDLGATVEERQAILHECHDRVAQTWWQIRDLCGHVGTSHQVKSSALAWKPCDRPFCFCHVCRPR
;
A
#
# COMPACT_ATOMS: atom_id res chain seq x y z
N SER A 1 -25.85 -3.70 -6.93
CA SER A 1 -25.13 -2.40 -6.92
C SER A 1 -23.69 -2.67 -6.53
N PHE A 2 -22.72 -2.07 -7.20
CA PHE A 2 -21.31 -2.27 -6.85
C PHE A 2 -20.85 -1.28 -5.78
N TRP A 3 -20.00 -1.75 -4.90
CA TRP A 3 -19.29 -1.01 -3.88
C TRP A 3 -18.06 -0.31 -4.46
N ARG A 4 -17.71 0.80 -3.80
CA ARG A 4 -16.52 1.58 -4.07
C ARG A 4 -15.64 1.61 -2.84
N ILE A 5 -14.36 1.28 -2.99
CA ILE A 5 -13.35 1.54 -1.96
C ILE A 5 -12.79 2.94 -2.21
N CYS A 6 -12.80 3.78 -1.19
CA CYS A 6 -12.22 5.13 -1.25
C CYS A 6 -11.05 5.21 -0.28
N ASP A 7 -9.93 5.78 -0.73
CA ASP A 7 -8.78 6.08 0.11
C ASP A 7 -8.42 7.56 -0.04
N TYR A 8 -8.10 8.19 1.10
CA TYR A 8 -7.85 9.62 1.20
C TYR A 8 -6.38 9.85 1.53
N LYS A 9 -5.69 10.63 0.69
CA LYS A 9 -4.28 10.99 0.85
C LYS A 9 -4.17 12.50 1.08
N THR A 10 -3.33 12.91 2.03
CA THR A 10 -3.07 14.32 2.36
C THR A 10 -1.68 14.78 1.90
N ALA A 11 -1.09 14.10 0.93
CA ALA A 11 0.26 14.37 0.43
C ALA A 11 0.26 15.42 -0.70
N LYS A 12 1.41 16.05 -0.95
CA LYS A 12 1.60 17.08 -2.01
C LYS A 12 1.49 16.55 -3.46
N ALA A 13 1.14 15.28 -3.64
CA ALA A 13 0.83 14.72 -4.96
C ALA A 13 -0.62 15.07 -5.35
N PRO A 14 -0.95 15.21 -6.65
CA PRO A 14 -0.11 14.84 -7.80
C PRO A 14 0.51 16.02 -8.56
N ARG A 15 0.32 17.28 -8.13
CA ARG A 15 0.74 18.43 -8.96
C ARG A 15 1.88 19.26 -8.40
N LEU A 16 2.25 19.11 -7.13
CA LEU A 16 3.06 20.13 -6.47
C LEU A 16 4.57 19.86 -6.50
N GLN A 17 5.03 18.63 -6.80
CA GLN A 17 6.45 18.28 -6.57
C GLN A 17 7.14 17.32 -7.57
N TYR A 18 6.41 16.57 -8.41
CA TYR A 18 7.01 15.48 -9.19
C TYR A 18 6.78 15.61 -10.70
N SER A 19 7.60 14.91 -11.49
CA SER A 19 7.40 14.78 -12.94
C SER A 19 6.09 14.05 -13.26
N VAL A 20 5.61 14.15 -14.50
CA VAL A 20 4.39 13.44 -14.94
C VAL A 20 4.52 11.93 -14.72
N GLU A 21 5.66 11.36 -15.08
CA GLU A 21 5.96 9.93 -14.93
C GLU A 21 5.94 9.49 -13.46
N THR A 22 6.64 10.22 -12.58
CA THR A 22 6.65 9.89 -11.15
C THR A 22 5.27 10.01 -10.51
N ASN A 23 4.43 10.96 -10.95
CA ASN A 23 3.06 11.04 -10.45
C ASN A 23 2.20 9.85 -10.92
N GLN A 24 2.45 9.34 -12.13
CA GLN A 24 1.80 8.11 -12.62
C GLN A 24 2.24 6.90 -11.78
N ASP A 25 3.52 6.79 -11.45
CA ASP A 25 4.01 5.70 -10.58
C ASP A 25 3.37 5.78 -9.18
N ILE A 26 3.34 6.96 -8.57
CA ILE A 26 2.69 7.18 -7.26
C ILE A 26 1.20 6.82 -7.33
N GLN A 27 0.53 7.19 -8.43
CA GLN A 27 -0.87 6.85 -8.64
C GLN A 27 -1.07 5.33 -8.75
N GLN A 28 -0.22 4.65 -9.53
CA GLN A 28 -0.29 3.20 -9.72
C GLN A 28 -0.05 2.45 -8.41
N ASP A 29 0.95 2.87 -7.62
CA ASP A 29 1.23 2.30 -6.32
C ASP A 29 0.08 2.51 -5.33
N ALA A 30 -0.52 3.69 -5.33
CA ALA A 30 -1.68 4.00 -4.50
C ALA A 30 -2.91 3.16 -4.90
N PHE A 31 -3.12 2.92 -6.20
CA PHE A 31 -4.17 2.01 -6.65
C PHE A 31 -3.87 0.56 -6.32
N PHE A 32 -2.60 0.12 -6.39
CA PHE A 32 -2.22 -1.21 -5.95
C PHE A 32 -2.62 -1.47 -4.49
N GLN A 33 -2.46 -0.47 -3.60
CA GLN A 33 -2.97 -0.54 -2.23
C GLN A 33 -4.49 -0.75 -2.18
N LEU A 34 -5.26 -0.02 -3.00
CA LEU A 34 -6.72 -0.20 -3.07
C LEU A 34 -7.14 -1.56 -3.64
N VAL A 35 -6.40 -2.10 -4.62
CA VAL A 35 -6.61 -3.46 -5.14
C VAL A 35 -6.34 -4.50 -4.05
N LEU A 36 -5.31 -4.31 -3.22
CA LEU A 36 -5.06 -5.15 -2.05
C LEU A 36 -6.23 -5.13 -1.06
N TYR A 37 -6.83 -3.96 -0.80
CA TYR A 37 -8.01 -3.88 0.05
C TYR A 37 -9.20 -4.63 -0.56
N ALA A 38 -9.41 -4.53 -1.87
CA ALA A 38 -10.44 -5.31 -2.56
C ALA A 38 -10.20 -6.83 -2.42
N LEU A 39 -8.94 -7.27 -2.56
CA LEU A 39 -8.52 -8.65 -2.35
C LEU A 39 -8.81 -9.09 -0.91
N LEU A 40 -8.42 -8.31 0.10
CA LEU A 40 -8.64 -8.64 1.50
C LEU A 40 -10.12 -8.71 1.86
N ILE A 41 -10.94 -7.81 1.32
CA ILE A 41 -12.40 -7.85 1.50
C ILE A 41 -12.97 -9.15 0.93
N ARG A 42 -12.53 -9.55 -0.28
CA ARG A 42 -12.91 -10.84 -0.89
C ARG A 42 -12.54 -12.02 0.02
N GLU A 43 -11.29 -12.09 0.46
CA GLU A 43 -10.78 -13.21 1.28
C GLU A 43 -11.40 -13.26 2.68
N SER A 44 -11.70 -12.10 3.27
CA SER A 44 -12.33 -12.03 4.59
C SER A 44 -13.78 -12.52 4.61
N GLY A 45 -14.43 -12.62 3.44
CA GLY A 45 -15.86 -12.90 3.33
C GLY A 45 -16.76 -11.79 3.90
N ALA A 46 -16.20 -10.62 4.22
CA ALA A 46 -16.96 -9.49 4.76
C ALA A 46 -17.99 -8.94 3.77
N LEU A 47 -17.71 -9.08 2.47
CA LEU A 47 -18.63 -8.76 1.38
C LEU A 47 -18.60 -9.90 0.33
N PRO A 48 -19.67 -10.05 -0.47
CA PRO A 48 -19.65 -10.92 -1.64
C PRO A 48 -18.48 -10.57 -2.59
N PRO A 49 -17.79 -11.55 -3.22
CA PRO A 49 -16.63 -11.30 -4.09
C PRO A 49 -16.89 -10.38 -5.29
N HIS A 50 -18.14 -10.31 -5.75
CA HIS A 50 -18.55 -9.51 -6.91
C HIS A 50 -19.03 -8.11 -6.53
N ASP A 51 -19.07 -7.79 -5.25
CA ASP A 51 -19.67 -6.55 -4.78
C ASP A 51 -18.71 -5.37 -4.94
N VAL A 52 -17.39 -5.55 -4.85
CA VAL A 52 -16.43 -4.45 -5.09
C VAL A 52 -16.06 -4.35 -6.57
N ARG A 53 -16.18 -3.14 -7.15
CA ARG A 53 -15.76 -2.86 -8.53
C ARG A 53 -14.95 -1.57 -8.66
N PHE A 54 -15.38 -0.52 -8.00
CA PHE A 54 -14.79 0.80 -8.18
C PHE A 54 -13.78 1.09 -7.08
N LEU A 55 -12.64 1.65 -7.44
CA LEU A 55 -11.64 2.14 -6.52
C LEU A 55 -11.47 3.63 -6.76
N ARG A 56 -11.38 4.43 -5.69
CA ARG A 56 -11.19 5.87 -5.79
C ARG A 56 -10.11 6.35 -4.84
N LEU A 57 -9.17 7.10 -5.39
CA LEU A 57 -8.19 7.87 -4.62
C LEU A 57 -8.64 9.31 -4.55
N PHE A 58 -8.65 9.88 -3.36
CA PHE A 58 -8.79 11.32 -3.13
C PHE A 58 -7.47 11.91 -2.67
N TYR A 59 -6.98 12.92 -3.36
CA TYR A 59 -5.85 13.74 -2.93
C TYR A 59 -6.38 15.05 -2.38
N LEU A 60 -6.28 15.20 -1.06
CA LEU A 60 -6.73 16.36 -0.32
C LEU A 60 -5.59 17.36 -0.23
N THR A 61 -5.79 18.52 -0.85
CA THR A 61 -4.81 19.59 -0.89
C THR A 61 -5.28 20.74 -0.01
N SER A 62 -4.38 21.19 0.88
CA SER A 62 -4.54 22.41 1.65
C SER A 62 -3.23 23.18 1.59
N THR A 63 -3.20 24.28 0.85
CA THR A 63 -2.08 25.22 0.83
C THR A 63 -2.46 26.48 1.62
N ALA A 64 -1.48 27.31 1.99
CA ALA A 64 -1.75 28.54 2.75
C ALA A 64 -2.49 29.60 1.91
N ASP A 65 -2.30 29.55 0.58
CA ASP A 65 -2.70 30.61 -0.34
C ASP A 65 -3.96 30.26 -1.17
N GLU A 66 -4.45 29.03 -1.09
CA GLU A 66 -5.63 28.55 -1.84
C GLU A 66 -6.65 27.87 -0.92
N PRO A 67 -7.96 27.94 -1.23
CA PRO A 67 -8.98 27.20 -0.49
C PRO A 67 -8.72 25.69 -0.60
N PRO A 68 -9.02 24.91 0.46
CA PRO A 68 -8.88 23.46 0.41
C PRO A 68 -9.68 22.86 -0.75
N TYR A 69 -9.05 21.96 -1.51
CA TYR A 69 -9.69 21.26 -2.62
C TYR A 69 -9.27 19.79 -2.66
N ALA A 70 -10.05 18.98 -3.37
CA ALA A 70 -9.78 17.56 -3.55
C ALA A 70 -9.74 17.22 -5.04
N GLU A 71 -8.67 16.56 -5.46
CA GLU A 71 -8.62 15.86 -6.75
C GLU A 71 -8.91 14.38 -6.52
N TRP A 72 -9.53 13.72 -7.50
CA TRP A 72 -9.76 12.29 -7.41
C TRP A 72 -9.43 11.57 -8.70
N TRP A 73 -9.08 10.30 -8.53
CA TRP A 73 -8.90 9.36 -9.62
C TRP A 73 -9.72 8.11 -9.34
N ASP A 74 -10.28 7.57 -10.41
CA ASP A 74 -11.06 6.34 -10.38
C ASP A 74 -10.30 5.22 -11.08
N TYR A 75 -10.47 4.01 -10.58
CA TYR A 75 -10.02 2.78 -11.20
C TYR A 75 -11.16 1.77 -11.18
N ASP A 76 -11.43 1.16 -12.33
CA ASP A 76 -12.46 0.12 -12.48
C ASP A 76 -11.77 -1.24 -12.51
N LEU A 77 -12.12 -2.12 -11.57
CA LEU A 77 -11.63 -3.50 -11.53
C LEU A 77 -12.18 -4.37 -12.68
N GLY A 78 -13.17 -3.87 -13.43
CA GLY A 78 -13.77 -4.58 -14.56
C GLY A 78 -15.28 -4.73 -14.42
N ALA A 79 -15.94 -4.76 -15.57
CA ALA A 79 -17.39 -4.93 -15.67
C ALA A 79 -17.81 -6.37 -15.34
N THR A 80 -17.03 -7.36 -15.75
CA THR A 80 -17.35 -8.78 -15.55
C THR A 80 -16.72 -9.34 -14.28
N VAL A 81 -17.23 -10.49 -13.81
CA VAL A 81 -16.63 -11.17 -12.64
C VAL A 81 -15.23 -11.64 -13.00
N GLU A 82 -15.04 -12.11 -14.22
CA GLU A 82 -13.81 -12.66 -14.76
C GLU A 82 -12.70 -11.59 -14.81
N GLU A 83 -13.01 -10.38 -15.29
CA GLU A 83 -12.08 -9.26 -15.29
C GLU A 83 -11.62 -8.91 -13.88
N ARG A 84 -12.57 -8.80 -12.94
CA ARG A 84 -12.25 -8.51 -11.54
C ARG A 84 -11.40 -9.60 -10.91
N GLN A 85 -11.73 -10.87 -11.15
CA GLN A 85 -10.94 -11.98 -10.63
C GLN A 85 -9.54 -12.02 -11.21
N ALA A 86 -9.35 -11.68 -12.50
CA ALA A 86 -8.03 -11.63 -13.10
C ALA A 86 -7.13 -10.59 -12.42
N ILE A 87 -7.64 -9.37 -12.19
CA ILE A 87 -6.88 -8.31 -11.50
C ILE A 87 -6.56 -8.71 -10.05
N LEU A 88 -7.55 -9.27 -9.32
CA LEU A 88 -7.33 -9.70 -7.95
C LEU A 88 -6.38 -10.90 -7.85
N HIS A 89 -6.39 -11.79 -8.85
CA HIS A 89 -5.46 -12.93 -8.92
C HIS A 89 -4.03 -12.45 -9.18
N GLU A 90 -3.82 -11.53 -10.12
CA GLU A 90 -2.51 -10.91 -10.34
C GLU A 90 -2.00 -10.21 -9.07
N CYS A 91 -2.88 -9.48 -8.37
CA CYS A 91 -2.55 -8.85 -7.10
C CYS A 91 -2.12 -9.89 -6.05
N HIS A 92 -2.88 -10.99 -5.94
CA HIS A 92 -2.56 -12.09 -5.04
C HIS A 92 -1.18 -12.71 -5.35
N ASP A 93 -0.89 -12.97 -6.63
CA ASP A 93 0.40 -13.54 -7.05
C ASP A 93 1.56 -12.61 -6.73
N ARG A 94 1.40 -11.30 -6.95
CA ARG A 94 2.40 -10.29 -6.57
C ARG A 94 2.66 -10.30 -5.07
N VAL A 95 1.61 -10.34 -4.24
CA VAL A 95 1.75 -10.43 -2.77
C VAL A 95 2.47 -11.72 -2.36
N ALA A 96 2.06 -12.86 -2.91
CA ALA A 96 2.67 -14.15 -2.62
C ALA A 96 4.17 -14.16 -2.99
N GLN A 97 4.51 -13.60 -4.15
CA GLN A 97 5.90 -13.46 -4.58
C GLN A 97 6.70 -12.54 -3.65
N THR A 98 6.17 -11.37 -3.30
CA THR A 98 6.81 -10.46 -2.34
C THR A 98 7.00 -11.12 -0.98
N TRP A 99 6.02 -11.88 -0.50
CA TRP A 99 6.13 -12.65 0.74
C TRP A 99 7.25 -13.69 0.67
N TRP A 100 7.35 -14.44 -0.43
CA TRP A 100 8.44 -15.40 -0.62
C TRP A 100 9.80 -14.72 -0.62
N GLN A 101 9.94 -13.59 -1.32
CA GLN A 101 11.19 -12.82 -1.34
C GLN A 101 11.57 -12.33 0.07
N ILE A 102 10.61 -11.79 0.83
CA ILE A 102 10.83 -11.38 2.23
C ILE A 102 11.25 -12.58 3.06
N ARG A 103 10.56 -13.71 2.93
CA ARG A 103 10.87 -14.92 3.68
C ARG A 103 12.25 -15.46 3.34
N ASP A 104 12.64 -15.45 2.08
CA ASP A 104 13.95 -15.92 1.65
C ASP A 104 15.05 -15.01 2.18
N LEU A 105 14.86 -13.69 2.08
CA LEU A 105 15.75 -12.70 2.71
C LEU A 105 15.88 -12.92 4.22
N CYS A 106 14.78 -13.22 4.91
CA CYS A 106 14.75 -13.52 6.34
C CYS A 106 15.31 -14.92 6.67
N GLY A 107 15.14 -15.92 5.82
CA GLY A 107 15.55 -17.30 6.04
C GLY A 107 17.04 -17.54 5.79
N HIS A 108 17.65 -16.78 4.87
CA HIS A 108 19.10 -16.82 4.62
C HIS A 108 19.92 -16.16 5.74
N VAL A 109 19.26 -15.45 6.68
CA VAL A 109 19.87 -14.89 7.89
C VAL A 109 20.25 -15.99 8.90
N GLY A 110 19.78 -17.23 8.72
CA GLY A 110 19.96 -18.32 9.67
C GLY A 110 21.14 -19.29 9.45
N THR A 111 21.86 -19.25 8.31
CA THR A 111 22.76 -20.37 7.96
C THR A 111 24.22 -20.04 7.64
N SER A 112 24.68 -18.79 7.72
CA SER A 112 26.13 -18.51 7.68
C SER A 112 26.48 -17.17 8.31
N HIS A 113 27.34 -17.17 9.32
CA HIS A 113 28.21 -16.10 9.87
C HIS A 113 27.91 -14.58 9.66
N GLN A 114 26.68 -14.14 9.38
CA GLN A 114 26.26 -12.74 9.17
C GLN A 114 25.18 -12.29 10.16
N VAL A 115 25.22 -12.81 11.39
CA VAL A 115 24.34 -12.42 12.50
C VAL A 115 24.44 -10.92 12.84
N LYS A 116 25.48 -10.19 12.37
CA LYS A 116 25.63 -8.73 12.57
C LYS A 116 24.71 -7.86 11.70
N SER A 117 24.09 -8.40 10.65
CA SER A 117 23.19 -7.64 9.75
C SER A 117 21.82 -8.26 9.56
N SER A 118 21.43 -9.18 10.44
CA SER A 118 20.09 -9.75 10.48
C SER A 118 19.04 -8.63 10.55
N ALA A 119 18.20 -8.48 9.51
CA ALA A 119 17.04 -7.58 9.54
C ALA A 119 16.02 -7.97 10.63
N LEU A 120 16.15 -9.19 11.16
CA LEU A 120 15.37 -9.74 12.28
C LEU A 120 16.05 -9.51 13.63
N ALA A 121 17.32 -9.14 13.67
CA ALA A 121 18.01 -8.80 14.90
C ALA A 121 17.54 -7.40 15.29
N TRP A 122 16.88 -7.33 16.44
CA TRP A 122 16.61 -6.06 17.08
C TRP A 122 17.94 -5.34 17.31
N LYS A 123 18.16 -4.23 16.59
CA LYS A 123 19.29 -3.34 16.84
C LYS A 123 18.83 -2.31 17.88
N PRO A 124 19.45 -2.26 19.08
CA PRO A 124 19.21 -1.14 19.97
C PRO A 124 19.53 0.15 19.20
N CYS A 125 18.62 1.12 19.25
CA CYS A 125 18.94 2.42 18.69
C CYS A 125 19.90 3.11 19.65
N ASP A 126 21.14 3.32 19.22
CA ASP A 126 22.17 3.99 20.05
C ASP A 126 22.11 5.52 19.94
N ARG A 127 21.12 6.05 19.18
CA ARG A 127 20.96 7.49 18.99
C ARG A 127 20.21 8.09 20.20
N PRO A 128 20.81 9.07 20.91
CA PRO A 128 20.23 9.61 22.14
C PRO A 128 18.92 10.40 21.92
N PHE A 129 18.63 10.78 20.67
CA PHE A 129 17.45 11.55 20.29
C PHE A 129 16.32 10.70 19.67
N CYS A 130 16.45 9.37 19.63
CA CYS A 130 15.43 8.52 19.01
C CYS A 130 14.29 8.22 20.00
N PHE A 131 13.05 8.40 19.54
CA PHE A 131 11.82 8.21 20.32
C PHE A 131 11.70 6.82 20.97
N CYS A 132 12.35 5.79 20.40
CA CYS A 132 12.36 4.46 20.99
C CYS A 132 13.03 4.36 22.37
N HIS A 133 13.83 5.35 22.79
CA HIS A 133 14.36 5.42 24.18
C HIS A 133 13.27 5.77 25.20
N VAL A 134 12.33 6.62 24.80
CA VAL A 134 11.22 7.09 25.65
C VAL A 134 10.20 5.97 25.90
N CYS A 135 9.99 5.10 24.91
CA CYS A 135 9.00 4.03 24.96
C CYS A 135 9.52 2.71 25.56
N ARG A 136 10.78 2.62 26.03
CA ARG A 136 11.26 1.40 26.69
C ARG A 136 10.69 1.32 28.11
N PRO A 137 10.08 0.19 28.52
CA PRO A 137 9.77 -0.07 29.92
C PRO A 137 11.06 0.01 30.75
N ARG A 138 11.01 0.69 31.90
CA ARG A 138 12.12 0.73 32.86
C ARG A 138 12.18 -0.56 33.68
#